data_AF-A0A3P7PHN9-F1
#
_entry.id   AF-A0A3P7PHN9-F1
#
_cell.length_a   1.000
_cell.length_b   1.000
_cell.length_c   1.000
_cell.angle_alpha   90.00
_cell.angle_beta   90.00
_cell.angle_gamma   90.00
#
_symmetry.space_group_name_H-M   'P 1'
#
loop_
_entity.id
_entity.type
_entity.pdbx_description
1 polymer ?
#
loop_
_entity_poly.entity_id
_entity_poly.type
_entity_poly.pdbx_seq_one_letter_code
_entity_poly.pdbx_strand_id
1 'polypeptide(L)'
;MLVPSGKKDATVRPSFPTAPFRLSKERQRSVNKNIILLPDPAVVQIAGVEFAVSASEIIQRLGREQISCSGNKENEDRMTCLVNELFRNFVIYEKPIR
;
A
#
# COMPACT_ATOMS: atom_id res chain seq x y z
N MET A 1 -5.17 -5.49 -12.82
CA MET A 1 -5.31 -4.21 -12.08
C MET A 1 -3.94 -3.60 -11.93
N LEU A 2 -3.81 -2.28 -11.99
CA LEU A 2 -2.53 -1.58 -11.81
C LEU A 2 -2.66 -0.54 -10.69
N VAL A 3 -1.77 -0.62 -9.71
CA VAL A 3 -1.66 0.30 -8.56
C VAL A 3 -0.30 0.99 -8.67
N PRO A 4 -0.23 2.33 -8.65
CA PRO A 4 1.02 3.06 -8.75
C PRO A 4 1.78 3.06 -7.43
N SER A 5 3.10 3.21 -7.50
CA SER A 5 3.94 3.50 -6.34
C SER A 5 4.43 4.95 -6.42
N GLY A 6 3.92 5.83 -5.56
CA GLY A 6 4.39 7.22 -5.49
C GLY A 6 5.90 7.35 -5.30
N LYS A 7 6.55 6.39 -4.64
CA LYS A 7 7.99 6.42 -4.36
C LYS A 7 8.85 5.86 -5.49
N LYS A 8 8.32 4.95 -6.31
CA LYS A 8 9.11 4.18 -7.29
C LYS A 8 8.76 4.48 -8.74
N ASP A 9 7.54 4.91 -9.04
CA ASP A 9 7.12 5.22 -10.41
C ASP A 9 7.48 6.67 -10.77
N ALA A 10 8.33 6.84 -11.79
CA ALA A 10 8.79 8.16 -12.23
C ALA A 10 7.68 9.03 -12.84
N THR A 11 6.59 8.41 -13.31
CA THR A 11 5.50 9.09 -14.04
C THR A 11 4.35 9.56 -13.15
N VAL A 12 4.44 9.35 -11.84
CA VAL A 12 3.40 9.76 -10.88
C VAL A 12 3.96 10.79 -9.91
N ARG A 13 3.06 11.53 -9.24
CA ARG A 13 3.47 12.48 -8.22
C ARG A 13 4.04 11.72 -7.02
N PRO A 14 5.21 12.11 -6.48
CA PRO A 14 5.84 11.44 -5.35
C PRO A 14 5.19 11.83 -4.01
N SER A 15 3.92 11.48 -3.87
CA SER A 15 3.14 11.73 -2.67
C SER A 15 2.25 10.53 -2.37
N PHE A 16 2.04 10.29 -1.08
CA PHE A 16 1.02 9.37 -0.59
C PHE A 16 -0.15 10.17 0.01
N PRO A 17 -1.41 9.83 -0.29
CA PRO A 17 -1.85 8.80 -1.24
C PRO A 17 -1.48 9.15 -2.70
N THR A 18 -1.30 8.14 -3.54
CA THR A 18 -0.93 8.27 -4.95
C THR A 18 -2.16 8.07 -5.85
N ALA A 19 -2.43 9.05 -6.70
CA ALA A 19 -3.53 8.98 -7.67
C ALA A 19 -3.27 7.89 -8.74
N PRO A 20 -4.31 7.33 -9.38
CA PRO A 20 -4.14 6.34 -10.44
C PRO A 20 -3.30 6.86 -11.60
N PHE A 21 -2.70 5.95 -12.36
CA PHE A 21 -1.99 6.29 -13.59
C PHE A 21 -2.89 7.11 -14.54
N ARG A 22 -2.33 8.19 -15.08
CA ARG A 22 -3.00 9.01 -16.09
C ARG A 22 -2.60 8.54 -17.47
N LEU A 23 -3.57 8.05 -18.24
CA LEU A 23 -3.38 7.74 -19.65
C LEU A 23 -3.62 8.99 -20.50
N SER A 24 -2.88 9.12 -21.61
CA SER A 24 -3.24 10.09 -22.64
C SER A 24 -4.60 9.73 -23.26
N LYS A 25 -5.33 10.72 -23.78
CA LYS A 25 -6.65 10.49 -24.40
C LYS A 25 -6.60 9.45 -25.53
N GLU A 26 -5.51 9.43 -26.30
CA GLU A 26 -5.25 8.46 -27.37
C GLU A 26 -5.07 7.05 -26.81
N ARG A 27 -4.22 6.91 -25.78
CA ARG A 27 -3.97 5.61 -25.14
C ARG A 27 -5.20 5.08 -24.42
N GLN A 28 -6.01 5.95 -23.83
CA GLN A 28 -7.22 5.56 -23.11
C GLN A 28 -8.22 4.82 -24.00
N ARG A 29 -8.27 5.13 -25.31
CA ARG A 29 -9.10 4.41 -26.29
C ARG A 29 -8.53 3.04 -26.67
N SER A 30 -7.21 2.89 -26.61
CA SER A 30 -6.49 1.66 -26.97
C SER A 30 -6.32 0.68 -25.80
N VAL A 31 -6.42 1.16 -24.56
CA VAL A 31 -6.23 0.32 -23.38
C VAL A 31 -7.38 -0.67 -23.25
N ASN A 32 -7.02 -1.93 -23.04
CA ASN A 32 -7.97 -3.02 -22.87
C ASN A 32 -8.94 -2.68 -21.72
N LYS A 33 -10.24 -2.84 -21.96
CA LYS A 33 -11.31 -2.60 -20.97
C LYS A 33 -11.16 -3.44 -19.70
N ASN A 34 -10.38 -4.53 -19.76
CA ASN A 34 -10.09 -5.41 -18.63
C ASN A 34 -8.96 -4.89 -17.72
N ILE A 35 -8.35 -3.73 -18.05
CA ILE A 35 -7.32 -3.10 -17.21
C ILE A 35 -7.97 -1.99 -16.38
N ILE A 36 -7.96 -2.18 -15.06
CA ILE A 36 -8.42 -1.19 -14.08
C ILE A 36 -7.19 -0.52 -13.47
N LEU A 37 -7.16 0.82 -13.55
CA LEU A 37 -6.15 1.67 -12.92
C LEU A 37 -6.69 2.15 -11.58
N LEU A 38 -5.97 1.85 -10.50
CA LEU A 38 -6.38 2.13 -9.13
C LEU A 38 -5.43 3.14 -8.48
N PRO A 39 -5.85 3.85 -7.43
CA PRO A 39 -4.95 4.63 -6.60
C PRO A 39 -4.11 3.72 -5.68
N ASP A 40 -3.10 4.29 -5.02
CA ASP A 40 -2.42 3.69 -3.87
C ASP A 40 -2.70 4.54 -2.61
N PRO A 41 -3.30 3.98 -1.55
CA PRO A 41 -3.84 2.63 -1.44
C PRO A 41 -5.22 2.53 -2.12
N ALA A 42 -5.71 1.31 -2.33
CA ALA A 42 -7.08 1.08 -2.83
C ALA A 42 -7.76 -0.11 -2.14
N VAL A 43 -9.08 -0.08 -2.11
CA VAL A 43 -9.93 -1.21 -1.71
C VAL A 43 -10.75 -1.64 -2.91
N VAL A 44 -10.77 -2.93 -3.19
CA VAL A 44 -11.43 -3.51 -4.36
C VAL A 44 -12.15 -4.80 -4.00
N GLN A 45 -13.34 -5.01 -4.58
CA GLN A 45 -14.10 -6.24 -4.37
C GLN A 45 -13.96 -7.16 -5.58
N ILE A 46 -13.54 -8.40 -5.34
CA ILE A 46 -13.38 -9.43 -6.37
C ILE A 46 -14.12 -10.67 -5.90
N ALA A 47 -15.13 -11.11 -6.66
CA ALA A 47 -15.95 -12.28 -6.33
C ALA A 47 -16.53 -12.26 -4.90
N GLY A 48 -16.96 -11.07 -4.43
CA GLY A 48 -17.52 -10.88 -3.09
C GLY A 48 -16.50 -10.67 -1.98
N VAL A 49 -15.20 -10.90 -2.23
CA VAL A 49 -14.13 -10.70 -1.25
C VAL A 49 -13.53 -9.30 -1.39
N GLU A 50 -13.36 -8.61 -0.27
CA GLU A 50 -12.73 -7.28 -0.22
C GLU A 50 -11.20 -7.41 -0.09
N PHE A 51 -10.47 -6.73 -0.98
CA PHE A 51 -9.02 -6.67 -0.99
C PHE A 51 -8.57 -5.24 -0.75
N ALA A 52 -7.78 -5.02 0.30
CA ALA A 52 -6.99 -3.83 0.46
C ALA A 52 -5.63 -4.03 -0.22
N VAL A 53 -5.28 -3.16 -1.15
CA VAL A 53 -4.03 -3.19 -1.90
C VAL A 53 -3.25 -1.91 -1.70
N SER A 54 -1.95 -2.04 -1.52
CA SER A 54 -1.03 -0.90 -1.48
C SER A 54 0.32 -1.28 -2.09
N ALA A 55 0.93 -0.35 -2.80
CA ALA A 55 2.30 -0.47 -3.33
C ALA A 55 3.35 0.05 -2.32
N SER A 56 2.90 0.56 -1.17
CA SER A 56 3.77 1.10 -0.12
C SER A 56 4.36 -0.04 0.73
N GLU A 57 5.64 0.08 1.08
CA GLU A 57 6.39 -0.91 1.88
C GLU A 57 6.06 -0.82 3.38
N ILE A 58 4.78 -0.86 3.73
CA ILE A 58 4.25 -0.54 5.07
C ILE A 58 4.84 -1.45 6.15
N ILE A 59 4.82 -2.77 5.93
CA ILE A 59 5.34 -3.76 6.88
C ILE A 59 6.85 -3.57 7.09
N GLN A 60 7.60 -3.26 6.03
CA GLN A 60 9.03 -3.01 6.15
C GLN A 60 9.32 -1.75 6.96
N ARG A 61 8.52 -0.69 6.77
CA ARG A 61 8.65 0.55 7.55
C ARG A 61 8.33 0.33 9.02
N LEU A 62 7.20 -0.31 9.33
CA LEU A 62 6.83 -0.72 10.69
C LEU A 62 7.93 -1.55 11.33
N GLY A 63 8.49 -2.51 10.59
CA GLY A 63 9.57 -3.35 11.09
C GLY A 63 10.86 -2.60 11.45
N ARG A 64 11.15 -1.45 10.83
CA ARG A 64 12.31 -0.62 11.20
C ARG A 64 12.05 0.24 12.43
N GLU A 65 10.82 0.71 12.59
CA GLU A 65 10.41 1.61 13.66
C GLU A 65 10.00 0.86 14.94
N GLN A 66 9.64 -0.43 14.83
CA GLN A 66 9.25 -1.25 15.97
C GLN A 66 10.43 -1.49 16.93
N ILE A 67 10.39 -0.82 18.08
CA ILE A 67 11.30 -1.07 19.20
C ILE A 67 10.71 -2.22 20.03
N SER A 68 11.35 -3.38 20.00
CA SER A 68 10.93 -4.56 20.76
C SER A 68 11.33 -4.43 22.23
N CYS A 69 10.40 -4.02 23.11
CA CYS A 69 10.66 -3.87 24.55
C CYS A 69 10.14 -5.03 25.44
N SER A 70 9.81 -6.22 24.90
CA SER A 70 9.30 -7.33 25.74
C SER A 70 10.16 -8.59 25.67
N GLY A 71 10.51 -9.14 26.84
CA GLY A 71 11.45 -10.24 27.03
C GLY A 71 10.99 -11.64 26.58
N ASN A 72 9.80 -11.78 25.99
CA ASN A 72 9.28 -13.05 25.48
C ASN A 72 9.23 -13.14 23.93
N LYS A 73 9.72 -12.12 23.22
CA LYS A 73 9.55 -11.98 21.77
C LYS A 73 10.47 -12.83 20.90
N GLU A 74 11.49 -13.49 21.45
CA GLU A 74 12.39 -14.35 20.66
C GLU A 74 11.67 -15.54 19.99
N ASN A 75 10.51 -15.93 20.52
CA ASN A 75 9.69 -17.04 20.00
C ASN A 75 8.45 -16.58 19.20
N GLU A 76 8.23 -15.27 19.04
CA GLU A 76 7.05 -14.76 18.30
C GLU A 76 7.37 -14.57 16.80
N ASP A 77 6.41 -14.95 15.94
CA ASP A 77 6.52 -14.66 14.52
C ASP A 77 6.44 -13.13 14.28
N ARG A 78 7.56 -12.59 13.80
CA ARG A 78 7.73 -11.15 13.57
C ARG A 78 6.70 -10.60 12.57
N MET A 79 6.37 -11.36 11.52
CA MET A 79 5.40 -10.92 10.51
C MET A 79 4.00 -10.81 11.10
N THR A 80 3.58 -11.81 11.87
CA THR A 80 2.31 -11.79 12.61
C THR A 80 2.24 -10.60 13.56
N CYS A 81 3.32 -10.30 14.28
CA CYS A 81 3.38 -9.12 15.16
C CYS A 81 3.14 -7.82 14.38
N LEU A 82 3.89 -7.61 13.28
CA LEU A 82 3.80 -6.40 12.45
C LEU A 82 2.44 -6.26 11.75
N VAL A 83 1.88 -7.36 11.27
CA VAL A 83 0.56 -7.38 10.63
C VAL A 83 -0.53 -7.07 11.66
N ASN A 84 -0.45 -7.66 12.85
CA ASN A 84 -1.38 -7.34 13.93
C ASN A 84 -1.31 -5.88 14.35
N GLU A 85 -0.11 -5.30 14.42
CA GLU A 85 0.09 -3.88 14.69
C GLU A 85 -0.53 -2.99 13.60
N LEU A 86 -0.32 -3.35 12.32
CA LEU A 86 -0.94 -2.67 11.19
C LEU A 86 -2.47 -2.68 11.27
N PHE A 87 -3.08 -3.83 11.58
CA PHE A 87 -4.53 -3.94 11.73
C PHE A 87 -5.06 -3.21 12.97
N ARG A 88 -4.30 -3.18 14.07
CA ARG A 88 -4.69 -2.44 15.29
C ARG A 88 -4.70 -0.93 15.08
N ASN A 89 -3.76 -0.41 14.29
CA ASN A 89 -3.60 1.03 14.11
C ASN A 89 -4.49 1.63 13.01
N PHE A 90 -5.24 0.81 12.24
CA PHE A 90 -6.26 1.17 11.22
C PHE A 90 -5.95 2.28 10.21
N VAL A 91 -4.74 2.84 10.21
CA VAL A 91 -4.33 3.93 9.34
C VAL A 91 -3.12 3.45 8.54
N ILE A 92 -3.27 3.38 7.23
CA ILE A 92 -2.20 2.99 6.29
C ILE A 92 -1.09 4.09 6.20
N TYR A 93 -1.13 5.12 7.06
CA TYR A 93 -0.09 6.15 7.13
C TYR A 93 0.03 6.83 8.50
N GLU A 94 1.24 6.85 9.05
CA GLU A 94 1.68 7.90 9.98
C GLU A 94 2.31 9.07 9.21
N LYS A 95 1.93 10.30 9.62
CA LYS A 95 2.42 11.57 9.05
C LYS A 95 3.96 11.64 9.08
N PRO A 96 4.59 12.38 8.15
CA PRO A 96 5.99 12.71 8.27
C PRO A 96 6.22 13.53 9.55
N ILE A 97 7.14 13.06 10.41
CA ILE A 97 7.68 13.84 11.52
C ILE A 97 8.45 15.01 10.88
N ARG A 98 8.01 16.24 11.19
CA ARG A 98 8.70 17.48 10.81
C ARG A 98 9.87 17.74 11.74
#